data_AF-A0A3B3XN54-F1
#
_entry.id   AF-A0A3B3XN54-F1
#
_cell.length_a   1.000
_cell.length_b   1.000
_cell.length_c   1.000
_cell.angle_alpha   90.00
_cell.angle_beta   90.00
_cell.angle_gamma   90.00
#
_symmetry.space_group_name_H-M   'P 1'
#
loop_
_entity.id
_entity.type
_entity.pdbx_description
1 polymer ?
#
loop_
_entity_poly.entity_id
_entity_poly.type
_entity_poly.pdbx_seq_one_letter_code
_entity_poly.pdbx_strand_id
1 'polypeptide(L)'
;MLEASKVVQETFVRKIISVDANPVKLVENVPDVLAHEIPPSLLVFSESTVNISMINKKTWTPDQVSDLLSPSVLQGFSCSSVQKMSKTKIKQMIRACRPRKGRAKVDLKEPQLTCMYNLIRGDLSQNFTDYPSDMLLYLDSENVQKANCRSYFSALGATDFSVASSILNKGPKKFREARDCLGISGVSLSRDNVEVLGNMVCTLDRSDIENSDPLILEKLKACKDLSASQVAAMETLLLSGKTQYGYVTNWDQQTLEDLKILPLYFTRTFWDWFTIVCFYPLASPALLLLQGCTEGNITQVTVSDPSFPFGYDVTQFNLCLDVSILKDNLYAICQKVDDDDFQKIILKKLNQAFPSGVPDQEVQMLASVSRSATLDDISKWNITELDTLAALMKPEDGTWETAQSKAIITKYLKASGNSLDSSELNIIDSNLCSLDTSTLQTITADSMRNTKHLDVASCSTEQKRVLYEISNTSFSVHRDNPINYYNLVKGYLGEIRYSLLSNYPNKNCFLILSFISFLKGGASLVDIISLSKQNISMDVKTFMKLNINVINVSINKKEELALGEFFGQL
;
A
#
# COMPACT_ATOMS: atom_id res chain seq x y z
N MET A 1 -8.89 4.25 -25.83
CA MET A 1 -7.63 3.70 -25.26
C MET A 1 -7.71 3.61 -23.74
N LEU A 2 -8.10 4.68 -23.03
CA LEU A 2 -8.29 4.63 -21.57
C LEU A 2 -9.38 3.66 -21.10
N GLU A 3 -10.41 3.44 -21.91
CA GLU A 3 -11.49 2.46 -21.65
C GLU A 3 -11.19 1.06 -22.21
N ALA A 4 -10.02 0.87 -22.83
CA ALA A 4 -9.64 -0.43 -23.38
C ALA A 4 -9.17 -1.39 -22.27
N SER A 5 -9.23 -2.70 -22.52
CA SER A 5 -8.71 -3.69 -21.57
C SER A 5 -7.23 -3.44 -21.25
N LYS A 6 -6.79 -3.84 -20.06
CA LYS A 6 -5.39 -3.71 -19.62
C LYS A 6 -4.43 -4.34 -20.64
N VAL A 7 -4.80 -5.47 -21.22
CA VAL A 7 -4.04 -6.17 -22.28
C VAL A 7 -3.87 -5.28 -23.52
N VAL A 8 -4.92 -4.57 -23.94
CA VAL A 8 -4.85 -3.65 -25.10
C VAL A 8 -3.97 -2.44 -24.78
N GLN A 9 -4.04 -1.91 -23.56
CA GLN A 9 -3.18 -0.80 -23.12
C GLN A 9 -1.70 -1.21 -23.11
N GLU A 10 -1.38 -2.38 -22.54
CA GLU A 10 -0.03 -2.97 -22.54
C GLU A 10 0.48 -3.21 -23.95
N THR A 11 -0.36 -3.80 -24.81
CA THR A 11 -0.02 -4.06 -26.22
C THR A 11 0.27 -2.77 -26.98
N PHE A 12 -0.49 -1.71 -26.72
CA PHE A 12 -0.28 -0.40 -27.33
C PHE A 12 1.08 0.20 -26.94
N VAL A 13 1.42 0.20 -25.64
CA VAL A 13 2.71 0.72 -25.17
C VAL A 13 3.87 -0.12 -25.70
N ARG A 14 3.74 -1.45 -25.78
CA ARG A 14 4.76 -2.32 -26.40
C ARG A 14 5.01 -2.00 -27.86
N LYS A 15 3.97 -1.69 -28.64
CA LYS A 15 4.14 -1.28 -30.03
C LYS A 15 4.96 0.01 -30.12
N ILE A 16 4.76 0.96 -29.20
CA ILE A 16 5.58 2.18 -29.13
C ILE A 16 7.03 1.83 -28.78
N ILE A 17 7.25 0.96 -27.79
CA ILE A 17 8.59 0.51 -27.38
C ILE A 17 9.33 -0.18 -28.54
N SER A 18 8.62 -0.99 -29.34
CA SER A 18 9.20 -1.69 -30.49
C SER A 18 9.68 -0.76 -31.61
N VAL A 19 9.15 0.47 -31.67
CA VAL A 19 9.54 1.48 -32.65
C VAL A 19 10.80 2.20 -32.19
N ASP A 20 10.87 2.61 -30.92
CA ASP A 20 12.04 3.25 -30.33
C ASP A 20 12.08 3.04 -28.80
N ALA A 21 13.07 2.29 -28.34
CA ALA A 21 13.27 2.00 -26.92
C ALA A 21 14.09 3.09 -26.18
N ASN A 22 14.42 4.20 -26.85
CA ASN A 22 15.13 5.30 -26.21
C ASN A 22 14.26 5.95 -25.11
N PRO A 23 14.77 6.11 -23.87
CA PRO A 23 13.99 6.59 -22.73
C PRO A 23 13.36 7.97 -22.95
N VAL A 24 14.04 8.88 -23.67
CA VAL A 24 13.51 10.21 -23.98
C VAL A 24 12.33 10.10 -24.95
N LYS A 25 12.46 9.24 -25.98
CA LYS A 25 11.43 9.01 -26.99
C LYS A 25 10.22 8.29 -26.43
N LEU A 26 10.42 7.39 -25.46
CA LEU A 26 9.33 6.75 -24.72
C LEU A 26 8.52 7.78 -23.91
N VAL A 27 9.19 8.69 -23.20
CA VAL A 27 8.50 9.79 -22.48
C VAL A 27 7.77 10.72 -23.44
N GLU A 28 8.29 10.97 -24.64
CA GLU A 28 7.60 11.80 -25.64
C GLU A 28 6.37 11.11 -26.24
N ASN A 29 6.47 9.83 -26.59
CA ASN A 29 5.50 9.15 -27.45
C ASN A 29 4.44 8.34 -26.68
N VAL A 30 4.74 7.85 -25.48
CA VAL A 30 3.74 7.13 -24.66
C VAL A 30 2.77 8.13 -24.06
N PRO A 31 1.43 7.95 -24.17
CA PRO A 31 0.45 8.85 -23.56
C PRO A 31 0.65 9.03 -22.05
N ASP A 32 0.36 10.23 -21.53
CA ASP A 32 0.62 10.61 -20.13
C ASP A 32 0.07 9.62 -19.10
N VAL A 33 -1.17 9.18 -19.33
CA VAL A 33 -1.91 8.23 -18.51
C VAL A 33 -1.38 6.79 -18.57
N LEU A 34 -0.66 6.42 -19.64
CA LEU A 34 -0.11 5.07 -19.85
C LEU A 34 1.38 4.97 -19.47
N ALA A 35 1.95 5.99 -18.84
CA ALA A 35 3.36 5.98 -18.45
C ALA A 35 3.70 4.85 -17.45
N HIS A 36 2.73 4.45 -16.63
CA HIS A 36 2.83 3.30 -15.72
C HIS A 36 3.03 1.95 -16.43
N GLU A 37 2.80 1.89 -17.74
CA GLU A 37 3.01 0.71 -18.58
C GLU A 37 4.45 0.56 -19.10
N ILE A 38 5.30 1.57 -18.92
CA ILE A 38 6.68 1.55 -19.40
C ILE A 38 7.57 0.75 -18.42
N PRO A 39 8.30 -0.29 -18.88
CA PRO A 39 9.23 -1.03 -18.05
C PRO A 39 10.31 -0.12 -17.41
N PRO A 40 10.59 -0.24 -16.09
CA PRO A 40 11.62 0.58 -15.43
C PRO A 40 13.02 0.47 -16.03
N SER A 41 13.37 -0.69 -16.62
CA SER A 41 14.64 -0.91 -17.31
C SER A 41 14.85 0.00 -18.52
N LEU A 42 13.76 0.45 -19.15
CA LEU A 42 13.76 1.36 -20.30
C LEU A 42 13.67 2.83 -19.88
N LEU A 43 13.60 3.10 -18.58
CA LEU A 43 13.50 4.44 -18.00
C LEU A 43 14.82 4.93 -17.38
N VAL A 44 15.93 4.37 -17.86
CA VAL A 44 17.28 4.72 -17.41
C VAL A 44 17.84 5.84 -18.30
N PHE A 45 17.84 7.07 -17.81
CA PHE A 45 18.37 8.23 -18.56
C PHE A 45 19.88 8.37 -18.39
N SER A 46 20.60 8.68 -19.48
CA SER A 46 21.94 9.25 -19.41
C SER A 46 21.85 10.75 -19.05
N GLU A 47 22.85 11.26 -18.34
CA GLU A 47 22.84 12.64 -17.82
C GLU A 47 22.57 13.66 -18.94
N SER A 48 21.43 14.37 -18.82
CA SER A 48 21.08 15.66 -19.45
C SER A 48 20.39 15.74 -20.82
N THR A 49 19.18 15.19 -20.99
CA THR A 49 18.25 15.68 -22.06
C THR A 49 16.74 15.63 -21.77
N VAL A 50 16.29 15.18 -20.59
CA VAL A 50 14.84 14.97 -20.39
C VAL A 50 14.12 16.26 -19.98
N ASN A 51 13.08 16.62 -20.73
CA ASN A 51 12.22 17.75 -20.40
C ASN A 51 11.39 17.43 -19.13
N ILE A 52 11.80 17.99 -17.99
CA ILE A 52 11.15 17.79 -16.67
C ILE A 52 9.65 18.13 -16.71
N SER A 53 9.24 19.09 -17.56
CA SER A 53 7.83 19.44 -17.70
C SER A 53 6.98 18.34 -18.36
N MET A 54 7.60 17.45 -19.15
CA MET A 54 6.93 16.28 -19.72
C MET A 54 6.86 15.13 -18.72
N ILE A 55 7.94 14.90 -17.95
CA ILE A 55 7.94 13.90 -16.86
C ILE A 55 6.82 14.19 -15.86
N ASN A 56 6.63 15.46 -15.47
CA ASN A 56 5.63 15.84 -14.46
C ASN A 56 4.17 15.67 -14.88
N LYS A 57 3.89 15.50 -16.18
CA LYS A 57 2.53 15.29 -16.69
C LYS A 57 2.13 13.81 -16.69
N LYS A 58 3.11 12.92 -16.58
CA LYS A 58 2.95 11.46 -16.70
C LYS A 58 2.46 10.86 -15.38
N THR A 59 1.64 9.82 -15.48
CA THR A 59 1.16 9.04 -14.33
C THR A 59 2.15 7.92 -14.04
N TRP A 60 3.10 8.18 -13.14
CA TRP A 60 4.14 7.21 -12.73
C TRP A 60 3.69 6.35 -11.54
N THR A 61 4.17 5.11 -11.49
CA THR A 61 4.07 4.25 -10.30
C THR A 61 5.14 4.64 -9.25
N PRO A 62 4.93 4.34 -7.96
CA PRO A 62 5.94 4.59 -6.92
C PRO A 62 7.31 3.98 -7.22
N ASP A 63 7.35 2.79 -7.83
CA ASP A 63 8.59 2.09 -8.17
C ASP A 63 9.31 2.75 -9.35
N GLN A 64 8.56 3.16 -10.39
CA GLN A 64 9.14 3.95 -11.48
C GLN A 64 9.69 5.28 -10.95
N VAL A 65 9.05 5.94 -9.98
CA VAL A 65 9.56 7.19 -9.37
C VAL A 65 10.86 6.93 -8.60
N SER A 66 11.04 5.77 -7.96
CA SER A 66 12.30 5.41 -7.31
C SER A 66 13.43 5.17 -8.31
N ASP A 67 13.12 4.70 -9.52
CA ASP A 67 14.10 4.21 -10.50
C ASP A 67 14.40 5.24 -11.62
N LEU A 68 13.41 6.07 -12.01
CA LEU A 68 13.55 7.23 -12.91
C LEU A 68 14.37 8.36 -12.30
N LEU A 69 14.37 8.44 -10.97
CA LEU A 69 14.77 9.65 -10.26
C LEU A 69 15.78 9.27 -9.20
N SER A 70 17.03 9.65 -9.44
CA SER A 70 17.87 10.11 -8.33
C SER A 70 16.99 10.99 -7.42
N PRO A 71 17.09 10.88 -6.07
CA PRO A 71 16.32 11.69 -5.10
C PRO A 71 16.31 13.20 -5.38
N SER A 72 17.16 13.65 -6.30
CA SER A 72 17.25 14.97 -6.89
C SER A 72 16.04 15.43 -7.73
N VAL A 73 15.19 14.55 -8.30
CA VAL A 73 14.24 14.97 -9.36
C VAL A 73 12.75 15.02 -8.98
N LEU A 74 12.17 14.19 -8.07
CA LEU A 74 10.75 14.38 -7.61
C LEU A 74 10.45 14.21 -6.12
N GLN A 75 11.41 14.44 -5.22
CA GLN A 75 11.02 14.86 -3.88
C GLN A 75 11.60 16.23 -3.62
N GLY A 76 10.83 17.08 -2.94
CA GLY A 76 11.25 18.42 -2.55
C GLY A 76 12.71 18.43 -2.13
N PHE A 77 13.40 19.47 -2.53
CA PHE A 77 14.78 19.80 -2.21
C PHE A 77 15.49 18.92 -1.16
N SER A 78 16.70 18.46 -1.47
CA SER A 78 17.56 17.91 -0.43
C SER A 78 18.04 19.02 0.52
N CYS A 79 18.27 18.67 1.79
CA CYS A 79 18.77 19.65 2.76
C CYS A 79 20.12 20.25 2.33
N SER A 80 20.98 19.42 1.73
CA SER A 80 22.28 19.84 1.19
C SER A 80 22.16 20.84 0.03
N SER A 81 21.11 20.74 -0.80
CA SER A 81 20.86 21.69 -1.88
C SER A 81 20.35 23.04 -1.35
N VAL A 82 19.50 23.02 -0.33
CA VAL A 82 18.94 24.27 0.24
C VAL A 82 19.92 25.01 1.12
N GLN A 83 20.82 24.31 1.81
CA GLN A 83 21.91 24.93 2.58
C GLN A 83 22.78 25.87 1.73
N LYS A 84 22.88 25.64 0.41
CA LYS A 84 23.64 26.49 -0.52
C LYS A 84 22.89 27.74 -0.96
N MET A 85 21.60 27.89 -0.62
CA MET A 85 20.78 29.03 -0.99
C MET A 85 20.93 30.19 0.00
N SER A 86 20.62 31.41 -0.44
CA SER A 86 20.55 32.57 0.47
C SER A 86 19.37 32.43 1.44
N LYS A 87 19.52 32.96 2.67
CA LYS A 87 18.46 32.93 3.70
C LYS A 87 17.11 33.47 3.19
N THR A 88 17.12 34.51 2.36
CA THR A 88 15.91 35.08 1.75
C THR A 88 15.19 34.06 0.85
N LYS A 89 15.93 33.34 0.01
CA LYS A 89 15.37 32.30 -0.87
C LYS A 89 14.83 31.13 -0.06
N ILE A 90 15.53 30.73 1.02
CA ILE A 90 15.07 29.67 1.94
C ILE A 90 13.72 30.05 2.56
N LYS A 91 13.60 31.27 3.09
CA LYS A 91 12.33 31.76 3.68
C LYS A 91 11.18 31.78 2.66
N GLN A 92 11.44 32.23 1.43
CA GLN A 92 10.43 32.23 0.36
C GLN A 92 9.98 30.81 -0.01
N MET A 93 10.92 29.87 -0.09
CA MET A 93 10.65 28.46 -0.33
C MET A 93 9.77 27.86 0.78
N ILE A 94 10.15 28.04 2.05
CA ILE A 94 9.38 27.54 3.20
C ILE A 94 7.95 28.11 3.18
N ARG A 95 7.81 29.42 2.94
CA ARG A 95 6.50 30.08 2.81
C ARG A 95 5.69 29.58 1.62
N ALA A 96 6.34 29.11 0.56
CA ALA A 96 5.66 28.54 -0.60
C ALA A 96 5.06 27.15 -0.32
N CYS A 97 5.59 26.44 0.68
CA CYS A 97 5.12 25.13 1.14
C CYS A 97 3.96 25.18 2.14
N ARG A 98 3.54 26.37 2.59
CA ARG A 98 2.42 26.52 3.52
C ARG A 98 1.09 26.05 2.90
N PRO A 99 0.13 25.57 3.71
CA PRO A 99 -1.23 25.25 3.25
C PRO A 99 -1.91 26.45 2.57
N ARG A 100 -2.64 26.21 1.47
CA ARG A 100 -3.42 27.24 0.76
C ARG A 100 -4.77 26.68 0.34
N LYS A 101 -5.82 27.47 0.49
CA LYS A 101 -7.17 27.08 0.06
C LYS A 101 -7.18 26.78 -1.45
N GLY A 102 -7.72 25.62 -1.84
CA GLY A 102 -7.80 25.19 -3.24
C GLY A 102 -6.50 24.63 -3.83
N ARG A 103 -5.46 24.38 -3.00
CA ARG A 103 -4.23 23.71 -3.41
C ARG A 103 -4.01 22.47 -2.54
N ALA A 104 -3.64 21.36 -3.16
CA ALA A 104 -3.19 20.16 -2.43
C ALA A 104 -2.06 20.53 -1.46
N LYS A 105 -2.10 19.93 -0.26
CA LYS A 105 -1.03 20.08 0.74
C LYS A 105 0.28 19.55 0.15
N VAL A 106 1.38 20.24 0.42
CA VAL A 106 2.70 19.76 0.00
C VAL A 106 3.14 18.68 0.98
N ASP A 107 3.33 17.46 0.50
CA ASP A 107 3.78 16.34 1.32
C ASP A 107 5.29 16.45 1.61
N LEU A 108 5.62 16.80 2.85
CA LEU A 108 7.00 16.94 3.34
C LEU A 108 7.34 15.77 4.27
N LYS A 109 8.55 15.24 4.15
CA LYS A 109 9.08 14.16 5.01
C LYS A 109 9.85 14.73 6.20
N GLU A 110 9.95 13.95 7.29
CA GLU A 110 10.66 14.33 8.53
C GLU A 110 12.05 14.97 8.31
N PRO A 111 12.94 14.44 7.44
CA PRO A 111 14.24 15.07 7.18
C PRO A 111 14.14 16.46 6.54
N GLN A 112 13.16 16.69 5.66
CA GLN A 112 12.93 17.98 5.01
C GLN A 112 12.42 19.00 6.05
N LEU A 113 11.46 18.59 6.89
CA LEU A 113 10.89 19.44 7.94
C LEU A 113 11.94 19.85 8.97
N THR A 114 12.74 18.89 9.44
CA THR A 114 13.86 19.12 10.36
C THR A 114 14.90 20.06 9.73
N CYS A 115 15.21 19.87 8.45
CA CYS A 115 16.12 20.75 7.71
C CYS A 115 15.58 22.19 7.62
N MET A 116 14.33 22.35 7.20
CA MET A 116 13.70 23.67 7.06
C MET A 116 13.77 24.43 8.38
N TYR A 117 13.46 23.77 9.50
CA TYR A 117 13.58 24.35 10.84
C TYR A 117 15.02 24.74 11.17
N ASN A 118 15.97 23.83 11.02
CA ASN A 118 17.38 24.09 11.34
C ASN A 118 17.96 25.26 10.54
N LEU A 119 17.50 25.49 9.32
CA LEU A 119 17.93 26.61 8.48
C LEU A 119 17.39 27.97 8.91
N ILE A 120 16.24 28.01 9.61
CA ILE A 120 15.60 29.28 10.02
C ILE A 120 15.50 29.48 11.53
N ARG A 121 15.99 28.53 12.36
CA ARG A 121 15.84 28.55 13.83
C ARG A 121 16.31 29.83 14.52
N GLY A 122 17.22 30.59 13.91
CA GLY A 122 17.70 31.88 14.43
C GLY A 122 16.93 33.12 13.92
N ASP A 123 15.88 32.93 13.13
CA ASP A 123 15.16 34.01 12.43
C ASP A 123 13.68 33.59 12.20
N LEU A 124 13.04 33.15 13.29
CA LEU A 124 11.64 32.71 13.34
C LEU A 124 10.70 33.90 13.60
N SER A 125 9.69 34.01 12.75
CA SER A 125 8.53 34.89 12.94
C SER A 125 7.55 34.25 13.90
N GLN A 126 6.82 35.07 14.66
CA GLN A 126 5.70 34.62 15.50
C GLN A 126 4.39 34.43 14.70
N ASN A 127 4.39 34.75 13.39
CA ASN A 127 3.27 34.42 12.51
C ASN A 127 3.37 32.98 12.01
N PHE A 128 2.85 32.04 12.81
CA PHE A 128 3.02 30.60 12.54
C PHE A 128 2.32 30.11 11.25
N THR A 129 1.39 30.90 10.70
CA THR A 129 0.74 30.60 9.41
C THR A 129 1.63 30.86 8.19
N ASP A 130 2.80 31.50 8.37
CA ASP A 130 3.80 31.66 7.31
C ASP A 130 4.62 30.39 7.07
N TYR A 131 4.48 29.37 7.93
CA TYR A 131 5.18 28.09 7.83
C TYR A 131 4.23 26.95 7.43
N PRO A 132 4.74 25.86 6.85
CA PRO A 132 4.01 24.60 6.77
C PRO A 132 3.65 24.13 8.18
N SER A 133 2.41 23.68 8.39
CA SER A 133 1.96 23.19 9.70
C SER A 133 2.87 22.08 10.23
N ASP A 134 3.23 21.12 9.38
CA ASP A 134 4.06 19.97 9.76
C ASP A 134 5.47 20.37 10.24
N MET A 135 5.98 21.52 9.78
CA MET A 135 7.27 22.04 10.22
C MET A 135 7.21 22.54 11.67
N LEU A 136 6.05 23.04 12.11
CA LEU A 136 5.83 23.54 13.47
C LEU A 136 6.02 22.44 14.53
N LEU A 137 5.92 21.17 14.14
CA LEU A 137 6.17 20.01 15.00
C LEU A 137 7.61 19.97 15.54
N TYR A 138 8.56 20.56 14.81
CA TYR A 138 9.99 20.60 15.16
C TYR A 138 10.41 21.90 15.86
N LEU A 139 9.54 22.91 15.93
CA LEU A 139 9.82 24.17 16.59
C LEU A 139 9.89 23.97 18.11
N ASP A 140 10.92 24.50 18.77
CA ASP A 140 11.02 24.41 20.24
C ASP A 140 10.04 25.39 20.92
N SER A 141 9.35 24.95 21.97
CA SER A 141 8.41 25.78 22.75
C SER A 141 9.07 27.02 23.34
N GLU A 142 10.40 27.01 23.59
CA GLU A 142 11.15 28.18 24.03
C GLU A 142 11.15 29.33 23.01
N ASN A 143 10.94 29.02 21.72
CA ASN A 143 10.88 30.02 20.65
C ASN A 143 9.46 30.62 20.47
N VAL A 144 8.48 30.18 21.27
CA VAL A 144 7.10 30.67 21.21
C VAL A 144 6.90 31.67 22.34
N GLN A 145 6.59 32.92 21.99
CA GLN A 145 6.25 33.92 23.00
C GLN A 145 4.93 33.54 23.68
N LYS A 146 4.85 33.70 25.01
CA LYS A 146 3.66 33.33 25.81
C LYS A 146 2.35 33.91 25.25
N ALA A 147 2.38 35.15 24.76
CA ALA A 147 1.21 35.81 24.15
C ALA A 147 0.70 35.11 22.87
N ASN A 148 1.56 34.32 22.19
CA ASN A 148 1.26 33.67 20.92
C ASN A 148 1.03 32.16 21.05
N CYS A 149 0.95 31.61 22.27
CA CYS A 149 0.69 30.19 22.53
C CYS A 149 -0.52 29.66 21.73
N ARG A 150 -1.65 30.36 21.84
CA ARG A 150 -2.89 29.97 21.14
C ARG A 150 -2.71 29.94 19.63
N SER A 151 -2.05 30.96 19.07
CA SER A 151 -1.77 31.04 17.63
C SER A 151 -0.84 29.92 17.15
N TYR A 152 0.17 29.57 17.94
CA TYR A 152 1.08 28.46 17.63
C TYR A 152 0.35 27.12 17.61
N PHE A 153 -0.36 26.78 18.70
CA PHE A 153 -1.05 25.50 18.80
C PHE A 153 -2.23 25.39 17.84
N SER A 154 -2.92 26.49 17.52
CA SER A 154 -3.95 26.50 16.48
C SER A 154 -3.36 26.18 15.10
N ALA A 155 -2.17 26.70 14.78
CA ALA A 155 -1.49 26.40 13.51
C ALA A 155 -0.91 24.98 13.48
N LEU A 156 -0.34 24.52 14.61
CA LEU A 156 0.16 23.16 14.78
C LEU A 156 -0.97 22.13 14.76
N GLY A 157 -2.17 22.48 15.20
CA GLY A 157 -3.35 21.62 15.14
C GLY A 157 -3.79 21.25 13.71
N ALA A 158 -3.24 21.87 12.68
CA ALA A 158 -3.46 21.47 11.29
C ALA A 158 -2.45 20.41 10.78
N THR A 159 -1.48 20.02 11.61
CA THR A 159 -0.40 19.09 11.26
C THR A 159 -0.86 17.66 11.12
N ASP A 160 -0.19 16.92 10.23
CA ASP A 160 -0.24 15.47 10.24
C ASP A 160 0.78 14.93 11.25
N PHE A 161 0.31 14.51 12.42
CA PHE A 161 1.20 14.02 13.49
C PHE A 161 1.84 12.67 13.18
N SER A 162 1.40 11.95 12.14
CA SER A 162 2.04 10.71 11.69
C SER A 162 3.30 10.95 10.85
N VAL A 163 3.61 12.20 10.48
CA VAL A 163 4.80 12.53 9.67
C VAL A 163 6.10 12.35 10.44
N ALA A 164 6.03 12.52 11.77
CA ALA A 164 7.19 12.32 12.64
C ALA A 164 7.38 10.84 12.95
N SER A 165 8.63 10.41 13.03
CA SER A 165 8.96 9.06 13.46
C SER A 165 8.49 8.83 14.90
N SER A 166 7.99 7.61 15.16
CA SER A 166 7.54 7.18 16.49
C SER A 166 8.65 7.30 17.55
N ILE A 167 9.91 7.17 17.13
CA ILE A 167 11.11 7.32 17.96
C ILE A 167 11.18 8.72 18.60
N LEU A 168 10.83 9.77 17.85
CA LEU A 168 10.89 11.14 18.36
C LEU A 168 9.74 11.48 19.32
N ASN A 169 8.69 10.64 19.33
CA ASN A 169 7.52 10.77 20.21
C ASN A 169 6.96 12.22 20.28
N LYS A 170 6.89 12.88 19.12
CA LYS A 170 6.60 14.33 19.04
C LYS A 170 5.20 14.69 19.49
N GLY A 171 4.19 13.89 19.16
CA GLY A 171 2.79 14.16 19.50
C GLY A 171 2.58 14.35 21.01
N PRO A 172 2.83 13.33 21.85
CA PRO A 172 2.70 13.44 23.29
C PRO A 172 3.57 14.53 23.93
N LYS A 173 4.77 14.78 23.38
CA LYS A 173 5.62 15.90 23.82
C LYS A 173 4.95 17.25 23.55
N LYS A 174 4.44 17.45 22.32
CA LYS A 174 3.74 18.68 21.93
C LYS A 174 2.45 18.91 22.69
N PHE A 175 1.74 17.85 23.06
CA PHE A 175 0.55 17.98 23.87
C PHE A 175 0.88 18.48 25.29
N ARG A 176 1.96 18.00 25.93
CA ARG A 176 2.41 18.55 27.22
C ARG A 176 2.78 20.02 27.11
N GLU A 177 3.54 20.39 26.08
CA GLU A 177 3.86 21.80 25.81
C GLU A 177 2.59 22.64 25.58
N ALA A 178 1.57 22.09 24.91
CA ALA A 178 0.29 22.76 24.69
C ALA A 178 -0.43 23.03 26.02
N ARG A 179 -0.45 22.05 26.92
CA ARG A 179 -1.10 22.19 28.22
C ARG A 179 -0.47 23.30 29.05
N ASP A 180 0.87 23.35 29.08
CA ASP A 180 1.60 24.38 29.81
C ASP A 180 1.39 25.77 29.18
N CYS A 181 1.45 25.87 27.86
CA CYS A 181 1.33 27.15 27.13
C CYS A 181 -0.10 27.71 27.17
N LEU A 182 -1.11 26.85 27.09
CA LEU A 182 -2.52 27.24 27.06
C LEU A 182 -3.15 27.32 28.46
N GLY A 183 -2.41 26.94 29.51
CA GLY A 183 -2.92 26.97 30.90
C GLY A 183 -3.95 25.88 31.20
N ILE A 184 -3.84 24.72 30.54
CA ILE A 184 -4.77 23.59 30.70
C ILE A 184 -4.42 22.81 31.97
N SER A 185 -5.18 23.06 33.03
CA SER A 185 -5.09 22.32 34.30
C SER A 185 -6.13 21.20 34.37
N GLY A 186 -5.75 20.06 34.96
CA GLY A 186 -6.63 18.89 35.10
C GLY A 186 -6.78 18.04 33.83
N VAL A 187 -7.42 16.87 33.91
CA VAL A 187 -7.52 15.91 32.79
C VAL A 187 -8.57 16.26 31.73
N SER A 188 -9.41 17.28 31.97
CA SER A 188 -10.50 17.66 31.07
C SER A 188 -10.10 18.73 30.06
N LEU A 189 -10.33 18.49 28.77
CA LEU A 189 -10.19 19.50 27.72
C LEU A 189 -11.53 20.19 27.47
N SER A 190 -11.57 21.52 27.59
CA SER A 190 -12.74 22.31 27.20
C SER A 190 -12.95 22.30 25.69
N ARG A 191 -14.14 22.71 25.25
CA ARG A 191 -14.43 22.91 23.82
C ARG A 191 -13.39 23.79 23.10
N ASP A 192 -12.99 24.91 23.71
CA ASP A 192 -11.98 25.82 23.14
C ASP A 192 -10.62 25.13 23.03
N ASN A 193 -10.23 24.32 24.02
CA ASN A 193 -8.99 23.55 23.96
C ASN A 193 -9.01 22.55 22.80
N VAL A 194 -10.11 21.80 22.64
CA VAL A 194 -10.28 20.83 21.55
C VAL A 194 -10.23 21.50 20.17
N GLU A 195 -10.82 22.70 20.04
CA GLU A 195 -10.76 23.48 18.80
C GLU A 195 -9.34 23.94 18.47
N VAL A 196 -8.57 24.41 19.46
CA VAL A 196 -7.18 24.85 19.30
C VAL A 196 -6.26 23.68 18.98
N LEU A 197 -6.43 22.53 19.64
CA LEU A 197 -5.58 21.35 19.45
C LEU A 197 -5.77 20.70 18.08
N GLY A 198 -6.96 20.81 17.47
CA GLY A 198 -7.21 20.31 16.11
C GLY A 198 -6.86 18.83 15.96
N ASN A 199 -6.04 18.49 14.97
CA ASN A 199 -5.56 17.13 14.68
C ASN A 199 -4.62 16.57 15.76
N MET A 200 -4.16 17.39 16.72
CA MET A 200 -3.37 16.88 17.85
C MET A 200 -4.17 15.88 18.69
N VAL A 201 -5.52 15.92 18.62
CA VAL A 201 -6.39 14.96 19.31
C VAL A 201 -6.08 13.50 18.95
N CYS A 202 -5.55 13.25 17.75
CA CYS A 202 -5.16 11.90 17.30
C CYS A 202 -4.00 11.31 18.10
N THR A 203 -3.28 12.13 18.86
CA THR A 203 -2.13 11.72 19.68
C THR A 203 -2.47 11.61 21.17
N LEU A 204 -3.71 11.92 21.54
CA LEU A 204 -4.17 11.90 22.93
C LEU A 204 -4.40 10.48 23.42
N ASP A 205 -4.17 10.29 24.72
CA ASP A 205 -4.46 9.02 25.36
C ASP A 205 -5.93 8.89 25.74
N ARG A 206 -6.29 7.71 26.25
CA ARG A 206 -7.64 7.39 26.70
C ARG A 206 -8.18 8.41 27.70
N SER A 207 -7.38 8.81 28.68
CA SER A 207 -7.81 9.66 29.78
C SER A 207 -8.10 11.08 29.34
N ASP A 208 -7.26 11.63 28.45
CA ASP A 208 -7.50 12.96 27.87
C ASP A 208 -8.78 12.94 27.03
N ILE A 209 -9.02 11.88 26.23
CA ILE A 209 -10.22 11.77 25.39
C ILE A 209 -11.50 11.65 26.24
N GLU A 210 -11.56 10.70 27.19
CA GLU A 210 -12.78 10.45 28.00
C GLU A 210 -13.26 11.68 28.78
N ASN A 211 -12.33 12.55 29.20
CA ASN A 211 -12.63 13.72 30.00
C ASN A 211 -12.80 15.01 29.17
N SER A 212 -12.69 14.92 27.85
CA SER A 212 -12.81 16.06 26.94
C SER A 212 -14.26 16.43 26.63
N ASP A 213 -14.45 17.66 26.18
CA ASP A 213 -15.70 18.10 25.56
C ASP A 213 -16.10 17.17 24.40
N PRO A 214 -17.39 16.79 24.26
CA PRO A 214 -17.86 15.87 23.22
C PRO A 214 -17.51 16.26 21.79
N LEU A 215 -17.21 17.54 21.51
CA LEU A 215 -16.68 18.00 20.22
C LEU A 215 -15.43 17.22 19.77
N ILE A 216 -14.68 16.62 20.71
CA ILE A 216 -13.48 15.83 20.38
C ILE A 216 -13.76 14.70 19.40
N LEU A 217 -14.96 14.09 19.44
CA LEU A 217 -15.37 13.05 18.50
C LEU A 217 -15.36 13.55 17.06
N GLU A 218 -15.73 14.81 16.83
CA GLU A 218 -15.72 15.43 15.50
C GLU A 218 -14.31 15.65 14.97
N LYS A 219 -13.36 15.92 15.87
CA LYS A 219 -11.94 16.06 15.51
C LYS A 219 -11.30 14.70 15.25
N LEU A 220 -11.68 13.67 16.00
CA LEU A 220 -11.15 12.30 15.85
C LEU A 220 -11.52 11.65 14.52
N LYS A 221 -12.59 12.10 13.84
CA LYS A 221 -12.95 11.67 12.47
C LYS A 221 -11.85 11.90 11.43
N ALA A 222 -10.94 12.86 11.67
CA ALA A 222 -9.85 13.18 10.75
C ALA A 222 -8.58 12.34 11.02
N CYS A 223 -8.56 11.51 12.07
CA CYS A 223 -7.41 10.67 12.39
C CYS A 223 -7.33 9.49 11.41
N LYS A 224 -6.11 9.22 10.92
CA LYS A 224 -5.85 8.09 10.01
C LYS A 224 -5.88 6.74 10.75
N ASP A 225 -5.32 6.73 11.95
CA ASP A 225 -5.21 5.56 12.81
C ASP A 225 -5.70 5.91 14.22
N LEU A 226 -6.40 4.96 14.85
CA LEU A 226 -6.89 5.05 16.23
C LEU A 226 -6.53 3.76 16.98
N SER A 227 -5.94 3.90 18.16
CA SER A 227 -5.60 2.77 19.02
C SER A 227 -6.83 2.24 19.78
N ALA A 228 -6.79 0.97 20.20
CA ALA A 228 -7.89 0.34 20.94
C ALA A 228 -8.29 1.10 22.22
N SER A 229 -7.33 1.76 22.89
CA SER A 229 -7.60 2.57 24.08
C SER A 229 -8.31 3.89 23.76
N GLN A 230 -8.00 4.51 22.61
CA GLN A 230 -8.71 5.69 22.12
C GLN A 230 -10.13 5.32 21.67
N VAL A 231 -10.29 4.19 20.98
CA VAL A 231 -11.61 3.68 20.59
C VAL A 231 -12.50 3.46 21.82
N ALA A 232 -12.00 2.81 22.87
CA ALA A 232 -12.75 2.61 24.11
C ALA A 232 -13.15 3.95 24.78
N ALA A 233 -12.29 4.97 24.72
CA ALA A 233 -12.63 6.31 25.20
C ALA A 233 -13.78 6.94 24.41
N MET A 234 -13.74 6.80 23.09
CA MET A 234 -14.74 7.33 22.18
C MET A 234 -16.11 6.67 22.38
N GLU A 235 -16.15 5.34 22.53
CA GLU A 235 -17.37 4.61 22.87
C GLU A 235 -17.93 5.09 24.21
N THR A 236 -17.07 5.27 25.23
CA THR A 236 -17.48 5.79 26.54
C THR A 236 -18.13 7.17 26.42
N LEU A 237 -17.56 8.07 25.60
CA LEU A 237 -18.16 9.38 25.32
C LEU A 237 -19.49 9.25 24.60
N LEU A 238 -19.57 8.46 23.51
CA LEU A 238 -20.79 8.27 22.73
C LEU A 238 -21.94 7.74 23.60
N LEU A 239 -21.67 6.71 24.39
CA LEU A 239 -22.66 6.06 25.25
C LEU A 239 -23.08 6.93 26.45
N SER A 240 -22.36 8.01 26.76
CA SER A 240 -22.69 8.90 27.88
C SER A 240 -23.99 9.70 27.69
N GLY A 241 -24.50 9.79 26.45
CA GLY A 241 -25.65 10.62 26.09
C GLY A 241 -25.40 12.13 26.06
N LYS A 242 -24.16 12.58 26.35
CA LYS A 242 -23.79 14.01 26.37
C LYS A 242 -23.30 14.53 25.02
N THR A 243 -23.15 13.66 24.04
CA THR A 243 -22.66 14.03 22.71
C THR A 243 -23.78 14.66 21.88
N GLN A 244 -23.42 15.24 20.73
CA GLN A 244 -24.40 15.75 19.77
C GLN A 244 -25.34 14.67 19.21
N TYR A 245 -24.98 13.39 19.36
CA TYR A 245 -25.79 12.24 18.95
C TYR A 245 -26.87 11.86 19.97
N GLY A 246 -26.88 12.53 21.14
CA GLY A 246 -27.88 12.28 22.18
C GLY A 246 -27.80 10.88 22.80
N TYR A 247 -28.91 10.48 23.45
CA TYR A 247 -29.02 9.19 24.12
C TYR A 247 -29.16 8.03 23.12
N VAL A 248 -28.56 6.89 23.46
CA VAL A 248 -28.57 5.64 22.66
C VAL A 248 -29.96 5.16 22.24
N THR A 249 -31.01 5.49 23.01
CA THR A 249 -32.41 5.13 22.68
C THR A 249 -32.96 5.87 21.46
N ASN A 250 -32.30 6.94 21.04
CA ASN A 250 -32.71 7.78 19.92
C ASN A 250 -31.80 7.60 18.70
N TRP A 251 -30.81 6.71 18.78
CA TRP A 251 -29.90 6.46 17.67
C TRP A 251 -30.61 5.74 16.52
N ASP A 252 -30.31 6.17 15.31
CA ASP A 252 -30.92 5.71 14.06
C ASP A 252 -29.87 5.63 12.93
N GLN A 253 -30.31 5.36 11.70
CA GLN A 253 -29.42 5.34 10.54
C GLN A 253 -28.68 6.67 10.35
N GLN A 254 -29.34 7.81 10.57
CA GLN A 254 -28.71 9.13 10.42
C GLN A 254 -27.55 9.29 11.41
N THR A 255 -27.70 8.76 12.63
CA THR A 255 -26.64 8.74 13.64
C THR A 255 -25.38 8.02 13.11
N LEU A 256 -25.54 6.89 12.41
CA LEU A 256 -24.41 6.16 11.80
C LEU A 256 -23.77 6.96 10.65
N GLU A 257 -24.57 7.57 9.79
CA GLU A 257 -24.08 8.42 8.69
C GLU A 257 -23.30 9.64 9.22
N ASP A 258 -23.80 10.28 10.28
CA ASP A 258 -23.19 11.44 10.89
C ASP A 258 -21.86 11.09 11.58
N LEU A 259 -21.71 9.87 12.10
CA LEU A 259 -20.46 9.36 12.68
C LEU A 259 -19.35 9.10 11.63
N LYS A 260 -19.71 9.04 10.34
CA LYS A 260 -18.79 8.87 9.20
C LYS A 260 -17.91 7.62 9.30
N ILE A 261 -16.59 7.79 9.41
CA ILE A 261 -15.60 6.70 9.39
C ILE A 261 -15.49 5.98 10.74
N LEU A 262 -15.95 6.61 11.83
CA LEU A 262 -15.75 6.11 13.19
C LEU A 262 -16.39 4.74 13.47
N PRO A 263 -17.57 4.38 12.95
CA PRO A 263 -18.18 3.07 13.19
C PRO A 263 -17.30 1.88 12.78
N LEU A 264 -16.38 2.07 11.82
CA LEU A 264 -15.43 1.02 11.40
C LEU A 264 -14.40 0.67 12.48
N TYR A 265 -14.19 1.55 13.47
CA TYR A 265 -13.28 1.34 14.58
C TYR A 265 -13.96 0.79 15.83
N PHE A 266 -15.30 0.89 15.93
CA PHE A 266 -16.04 0.54 17.14
C PHE A 266 -16.30 -0.96 17.27
N THR A 267 -16.45 -1.39 18.52
CA THR A 267 -16.62 -2.77 18.94
C THR A 267 -18.09 -3.12 19.16
N ARG A 268 -18.37 -4.35 19.60
CA ARG A 268 -19.74 -4.80 19.89
C ARG A 268 -20.48 -3.91 20.89
N THR A 269 -19.78 -3.29 21.84
CA THR A 269 -20.38 -2.38 22.85
C THR A 269 -21.16 -1.23 22.21
N PHE A 270 -20.72 -0.73 21.07
CA PHE A 270 -21.41 0.27 20.27
C PHE A 270 -22.52 -0.37 19.42
N TRP A 271 -22.21 -1.46 18.71
CA TRP A 271 -23.14 -2.10 17.77
C TRP A 271 -24.35 -2.76 18.43
N ASP A 272 -24.27 -3.20 19.68
CA ASP A 272 -25.38 -3.78 20.43
C ASP A 272 -26.57 -2.81 20.63
N TRP A 273 -26.37 -1.50 20.44
CA TRP A 273 -27.41 -0.48 20.52
C TRP A 273 -28.18 -0.27 19.23
N PHE A 274 -27.67 -0.78 18.12
CA PHE A 274 -28.42 -0.83 16.87
C PHE A 274 -29.09 -2.20 16.82
N THR A 275 -30.42 -2.24 16.77
CA THR A 275 -31.15 -3.49 16.50
C THR A 275 -30.80 -3.98 15.11
N ILE A 276 -29.73 -4.76 15.02
CA ILE A 276 -29.48 -5.61 13.87
C ILE A 276 -30.55 -6.69 13.95
N VAL A 277 -31.30 -6.87 12.86
CA VAL A 277 -32.09 -8.09 12.61
C VAL A 277 -31.08 -9.23 12.42
N CYS A 278 -30.47 -9.67 13.51
CA CYS A 278 -29.68 -10.87 13.57
C CYS A 278 -30.67 -12.04 13.61
N PHE A 279 -31.01 -12.58 12.45
CA PHE A 279 -31.52 -13.94 12.38
C PHE A 279 -30.45 -14.86 13.01
N TYR A 280 -30.78 -15.45 14.15
CA TYR A 280 -29.93 -16.42 14.82
C TYR A 280 -29.70 -17.66 13.94
N PRO A 281 -28.53 -18.29 14.06
CA PRO A 281 -28.25 -19.58 13.41
C PRO A 281 -28.87 -20.74 14.20
N LEU A 282 -28.94 -21.90 13.52
CA LEU A 282 -29.24 -23.27 13.98
C LEU A 282 -30.60 -23.82 13.56
N ALA A 283 -30.64 -24.37 12.35
CA ALA A 283 -31.50 -25.52 12.05
C ALA A 283 -30.61 -26.69 11.59
N SER A 284 -30.81 -27.86 12.21
CA SER A 284 -30.12 -29.12 11.91
C SER A 284 -30.25 -29.54 10.43
N PRO A 285 -29.25 -30.25 9.88
CA PRO A 285 -29.27 -30.72 8.50
C PRO A 285 -30.09 -32.01 8.39
N ALA A 286 -31.43 -31.90 8.41
CA ALA A 286 -32.30 -33.05 8.11
C ALA A 286 -33.75 -32.62 7.83
N LEU A 287 -34.00 -31.91 6.72
CA LEU A 287 -35.30 -31.87 6.00
C LEU A 287 -35.20 -30.90 4.82
N LEU A 288 -34.53 -31.29 3.73
CA LEU A 288 -34.53 -30.51 2.49
C LEU A 288 -34.69 -31.44 1.29
N LEU A 289 -35.93 -31.82 0.99
CA LEU A 289 -36.37 -32.12 -0.37
C LEU A 289 -37.82 -31.66 -0.52
N LEU A 290 -38.04 -30.75 -1.49
CA LEU A 290 -39.33 -30.22 -2.00
C LEU A 290 -39.87 -28.90 -1.39
N GLN A 291 -39.10 -27.82 -1.42
CA GLN A 291 -39.69 -26.48 -1.60
C GLN A 291 -39.17 -25.88 -2.92
N GLY A 292 -40.09 -25.35 -3.73
CA GLY A 292 -39.78 -24.61 -4.96
C GLY A 292 -39.56 -23.13 -4.68
N CYS A 293 -39.25 -22.33 -5.71
CA CYS A 293 -39.12 -20.88 -5.59
C CYS A 293 -40.44 -20.24 -5.12
N THR A 294 -40.41 -19.48 -4.03
CA THR A 294 -41.59 -18.77 -3.47
C THR A 294 -41.50 -17.26 -3.61
N GLU A 295 -40.29 -16.69 -3.70
CA GLU A 295 -40.04 -15.24 -3.85
C GLU A 295 -40.19 -14.75 -5.31
N GLY A 296 -40.58 -15.64 -6.23
CA GLY A 296 -40.69 -15.37 -7.65
C GLY A 296 -39.38 -15.57 -8.41
N ASN A 297 -39.46 -16.18 -9.60
CA ASN A 297 -38.27 -16.52 -10.38
C ASN A 297 -37.45 -15.26 -10.73
N ILE A 298 -36.13 -15.40 -10.65
CA ILE A 298 -35.20 -14.36 -11.07
C ILE A 298 -35.27 -14.28 -12.59
N THR A 299 -35.54 -13.08 -13.11
CA THR A 299 -35.60 -12.79 -14.55
C THR A 299 -34.63 -11.68 -14.90
N GLN A 300 -34.42 -11.41 -16.19
CA GLN A 300 -33.62 -10.26 -16.64
C GLN A 300 -34.13 -8.93 -16.05
N VAL A 301 -35.44 -8.76 -15.88
CA VAL A 301 -36.03 -7.56 -15.27
C VAL A 301 -35.60 -7.46 -13.80
N THR A 302 -35.70 -8.56 -13.06
CA THR A 302 -35.25 -8.64 -11.67
C THR A 302 -33.75 -8.33 -11.54
N VAL A 303 -32.92 -8.90 -12.43
CA VAL A 303 -31.46 -8.64 -12.45
C VAL A 303 -31.14 -7.20 -12.80
N SER A 304 -31.97 -6.52 -13.58
CA SER A 304 -31.76 -5.11 -13.95
C SER A 304 -32.03 -4.15 -12.79
N ASP A 305 -32.85 -4.55 -11.82
CA ASP A 305 -33.19 -3.74 -10.65
C ASP A 305 -31.95 -3.43 -9.78
N PRO A 306 -31.68 -2.16 -9.41
CA PRO A 306 -30.58 -1.79 -8.52
C PRO A 306 -30.59 -2.46 -7.14
N SER A 307 -31.76 -2.89 -6.63
CA SER A 307 -31.87 -3.58 -5.34
C SER A 307 -31.68 -5.09 -5.41
N PHE A 308 -31.43 -5.66 -6.59
CA PHE A 308 -31.02 -7.07 -6.68
C PHE A 308 -29.64 -7.26 -6.03
N PRO A 309 -29.43 -8.29 -5.17
CA PRO A 309 -30.28 -9.47 -4.93
C PRO A 309 -31.07 -9.46 -3.59
N PHE A 310 -31.28 -8.32 -2.93
CA PHE A 310 -31.78 -8.22 -1.54
C PHE A 310 -33.16 -8.85 -1.26
N GLY A 311 -33.95 -9.18 -2.29
CA GLY A 311 -35.25 -9.87 -2.14
C GLY A 311 -35.16 -11.39 -1.98
N TYR A 312 -33.97 -11.98 -2.00
CA TYR A 312 -33.78 -13.42 -1.90
C TYR A 312 -32.89 -13.76 -0.72
N ASP A 313 -33.20 -14.83 0.01
CA ASP A 313 -32.23 -15.49 0.90
C ASP A 313 -31.40 -16.54 0.12
N VAL A 314 -30.39 -17.15 0.75
CA VAL A 314 -29.51 -18.14 0.10
C VAL A 314 -30.29 -19.30 -0.53
N THR A 315 -31.34 -19.76 0.14
CA THR A 315 -32.15 -20.89 -0.34
C THR A 315 -33.01 -20.47 -1.52
N GLN A 316 -33.72 -19.34 -1.39
CA GLN A 316 -34.57 -18.80 -2.44
C GLN A 316 -33.76 -18.36 -3.66
N PHE A 317 -32.58 -17.76 -3.47
CA PHE A 317 -31.68 -17.41 -4.56
C PHE A 317 -31.28 -18.65 -5.37
N ASN A 318 -30.92 -19.75 -4.69
CA ASN A 318 -30.62 -21.02 -5.36
C ASN A 318 -31.84 -21.65 -6.06
N LEU A 319 -33.04 -21.52 -5.50
CA LEU A 319 -34.24 -22.11 -6.10
C LEU A 319 -34.81 -21.26 -7.25
N CYS A 320 -34.72 -19.94 -7.14
CA CYS A 320 -35.34 -18.97 -8.06
C CYS A 320 -34.42 -18.54 -9.22
N LEU A 321 -33.11 -18.79 -9.13
CA LEU A 321 -32.18 -18.51 -10.22
C LEU A 321 -32.11 -19.68 -11.21
N ASP A 322 -32.77 -19.57 -12.35
CA ASP A 322 -32.66 -20.57 -13.42
C ASP A 322 -31.28 -20.55 -14.09
N VAL A 323 -30.82 -21.72 -14.53
CA VAL A 323 -29.50 -21.89 -15.18
C VAL A 323 -29.42 -21.11 -16.51
N SER A 324 -30.51 -21.05 -17.27
CA SER A 324 -30.59 -20.26 -18.50
C SER A 324 -30.52 -18.76 -18.21
N ILE A 325 -31.26 -18.29 -17.20
CA ILE A 325 -31.24 -16.88 -16.80
C ILE A 325 -29.86 -16.45 -16.33
N LEU A 326 -29.18 -17.30 -15.54
CA LEU A 326 -27.80 -17.06 -15.15
C LEU A 326 -26.90 -16.93 -16.37
N LYS A 327 -26.99 -17.86 -17.34
CA LYS A 327 -26.14 -17.84 -18.53
C LYS A 327 -26.35 -16.57 -19.36
N ASP A 328 -27.60 -16.16 -19.57
CA ASP A 328 -27.92 -15.00 -20.41
C ASP A 328 -27.58 -13.65 -19.74
N ASN A 329 -27.42 -13.64 -18.41
CA ASN A 329 -27.21 -12.42 -17.61
C ASN A 329 -25.98 -12.49 -16.69
N LEU A 330 -25.02 -13.38 -16.99
CA LEU A 330 -23.92 -13.73 -16.09
C LEU A 330 -23.16 -12.49 -15.61
N TYR A 331 -22.74 -11.64 -16.55
CA TYR A 331 -22.01 -10.41 -16.23
C TYR A 331 -22.80 -9.50 -15.27
N ALA A 332 -24.08 -9.24 -15.56
CA ALA A 332 -24.90 -8.34 -14.73
C ALA A 332 -25.13 -8.89 -13.32
N ILE A 333 -25.29 -10.21 -13.19
CA ILE A 333 -25.42 -10.88 -11.89
C ILE A 333 -24.11 -10.80 -11.11
N CYS A 334 -22.98 -11.15 -11.73
CA CYS A 334 -21.67 -11.11 -11.08
C CYS A 334 -21.26 -9.71 -10.63
N GLN A 335 -21.74 -8.64 -11.29
CA GLN A 335 -21.48 -7.26 -10.89
C GLN A 335 -22.30 -6.78 -9.68
N LYS A 336 -23.38 -7.48 -9.31
CA LYS A 336 -24.30 -7.07 -8.23
C LYS A 336 -24.24 -7.96 -6.99
N VAL A 337 -23.58 -9.11 -7.07
CA VAL A 337 -23.58 -10.13 -6.02
C VAL A 337 -22.23 -10.19 -5.32
N ASP A 338 -22.18 -9.62 -4.12
CA ASP A 338 -20.99 -9.60 -3.27
C ASP A 338 -21.05 -10.61 -2.10
N ASP A 339 -22.18 -11.27 -1.88
CA ASP A 339 -22.35 -12.27 -0.81
C ASP A 339 -21.72 -13.62 -1.19
N ASP A 340 -20.80 -14.12 -0.35
CA ASP A 340 -20.04 -15.35 -0.58
C ASP A 340 -20.93 -16.59 -0.83
N ASP A 341 -22.07 -16.70 -0.14
CA ASP A 341 -22.95 -17.86 -0.29
C ASP A 341 -23.74 -17.78 -1.60
N PHE A 342 -24.13 -16.58 -2.04
CA PHE A 342 -24.74 -16.39 -3.36
C PHE A 342 -23.74 -16.62 -4.48
N GLN A 343 -22.48 -16.20 -4.30
CA GLN A 343 -21.41 -16.46 -5.26
C GLN A 343 -21.15 -17.96 -5.45
N LYS A 344 -21.13 -18.75 -4.36
CA LYS A 344 -21.06 -20.23 -4.45
C LYS A 344 -22.23 -20.82 -5.23
N ILE A 345 -23.44 -20.29 -5.05
CA ILE A 345 -24.61 -20.71 -5.82
C ILE A 345 -24.45 -20.38 -7.31
N ILE A 346 -23.96 -19.18 -7.64
CA ILE A 346 -23.67 -18.77 -9.02
C ILE A 346 -22.69 -19.75 -9.66
N LEU A 347 -21.57 -20.04 -9.01
CA LEU A 347 -20.57 -20.99 -9.53
C LEU A 347 -21.13 -22.41 -9.70
N LYS A 348 -21.92 -22.88 -8.73
CA LYS A 348 -22.61 -24.17 -8.82
C LYS A 348 -23.53 -24.24 -10.03
N LYS A 349 -24.35 -23.21 -10.27
CA LYS A 349 -25.26 -23.15 -11.43
C LYS A 349 -24.53 -22.94 -12.74
N LEU A 350 -23.42 -22.21 -12.73
CA LEU A 350 -22.56 -22.05 -13.90
C LEU A 350 -21.98 -23.40 -14.35
N ASN A 351 -21.49 -24.21 -13.40
CA ASN A 351 -21.03 -25.56 -13.72
C ASN A 351 -22.16 -26.48 -14.24
N GLN A 352 -23.40 -26.25 -13.82
CA GLN A 352 -24.57 -26.95 -14.38
C GLN A 352 -24.86 -26.49 -15.81
N ALA A 353 -24.67 -25.21 -16.11
CA ALA A 353 -24.83 -24.65 -17.47
C ALA A 353 -23.75 -25.17 -18.44
N PHE A 354 -22.55 -25.43 -17.93
CA PHE A 354 -21.37 -25.80 -18.70
C PHE A 354 -20.74 -27.10 -18.20
N PRO A 355 -21.42 -28.26 -18.38
CA PRO A 355 -20.94 -29.55 -17.86
C PRO A 355 -19.63 -30.03 -18.50
N SER A 356 -19.31 -29.55 -19.71
CA SER A 356 -18.06 -29.84 -20.42
C SER A 356 -16.91 -28.89 -20.09
N GLY A 357 -17.14 -27.92 -19.21
CA GLY A 357 -16.18 -26.87 -18.85
C GLY A 357 -16.67 -25.47 -19.25
N VAL A 358 -16.34 -24.48 -18.42
CA VAL A 358 -16.75 -23.09 -18.60
C VAL A 358 -15.81 -22.41 -19.61
N PRO A 359 -16.28 -21.83 -20.72
CA PRO A 359 -15.41 -21.22 -21.72
C PRO A 359 -14.73 -19.93 -21.22
N ASP A 360 -13.66 -19.51 -21.91
CA ASP A 360 -12.89 -18.31 -21.58
C ASP A 360 -13.78 -17.05 -21.46
N GLN A 361 -14.76 -16.88 -22.37
CA GLN A 361 -15.64 -15.71 -22.39
C GLN A 361 -16.50 -15.59 -21.12
N GLU A 362 -17.03 -16.69 -20.62
CA GLU A 362 -17.83 -16.71 -19.40
C GLU A 362 -16.96 -16.58 -18.14
N VAL A 363 -15.75 -17.17 -18.14
CA VAL A 363 -14.79 -17.01 -17.03
C VAL A 363 -14.38 -15.55 -16.87
N GLN A 364 -14.19 -14.82 -17.98
CA GLN A 364 -13.88 -13.38 -17.96
C GLN A 364 -14.95 -12.52 -17.26
N MET A 365 -16.19 -13.00 -17.21
CA MET A 365 -17.33 -12.26 -16.63
C MET A 365 -17.51 -12.46 -15.12
N LEU A 366 -16.76 -13.38 -14.51
CA LEU A 366 -16.99 -13.78 -13.11
C LEU A 366 -16.64 -12.71 -12.08
N ALA A 367 -15.69 -11.81 -12.37
CA ALA A 367 -15.26 -10.76 -11.44
C ALA A 367 -15.01 -11.30 -10.01
N SER A 368 -15.52 -10.63 -8.98
CA SER A 368 -15.43 -11.04 -7.57
C SER A 368 -15.95 -12.46 -7.29
N VAL A 369 -16.99 -12.90 -8.02
CA VAL A 369 -17.56 -14.26 -7.89
C VAL A 369 -16.51 -15.35 -8.10
N SER A 370 -15.49 -15.09 -8.93
CA SER A 370 -14.41 -16.05 -9.15
C SER A 370 -13.66 -16.42 -7.86
N ARG A 371 -13.60 -15.53 -6.86
CA ARG A 371 -12.88 -15.79 -5.60
C ARG A 371 -13.54 -16.82 -4.70
N SER A 372 -14.84 -17.03 -4.86
CA SER A 372 -15.58 -18.09 -4.18
C SER A 372 -15.36 -19.48 -4.80
N ALA A 373 -14.54 -19.60 -5.85
CA ALA A 373 -14.32 -20.85 -6.58
C ALA A 373 -13.37 -21.81 -5.87
N THR A 374 -13.75 -23.09 -5.86
CA THR A 374 -12.89 -24.17 -5.40
C THR A 374 -11.88 -24.58 -6.47
N LEU A 375 -10.88 -25.37 -6.09
CA LEU A 375 -9.96 -25.98 -7.07
C LEU A 375 -10.69 -26.88 -8.08
N ASP A 376 -11.80 -27.51 -7.69
CA ASP A 376 -12.62 -28.31 -8.60
C ASP A 376 -13.31 -27.43 -9.64
N ASP A 377 -13.83 -26.26 -9.25
CA ASP A 377 -14.40 -25.28 -10.17
C ASP A 377 -13.36 -24.78 -11.17
N ILE A 378 -12.20 -24.34 -10.67
CA ILE A 378 -11.08 -23.87 -11.50
C ILE A 378 -10.61 -24.97 -12.47
N SER A 379 -10.64 -26.24 -12.06
CA SER A 379 -10.28 -27.37 -12.92
C SER A 379 -11.20 -27.53 -14.14
N LYS A 380 -12.38 -26.91 -14.14
CA LYS A 380 -13.36 -26.95 -15.24
C LYS A 380 -13.32 -25.70 -16.15
N TRP A 381 -12.59 -24.65 -15.79
CA TRP A 381 -12.53 -23.41 -16.57
C TRP A 381 -11.57 -23.49 -17.76
N ASN A 382 -11.93 -22.97 -18.93
CA ASN A 382 -10.97 -22.72 -20.00
C ASN A 382 -10.28 -21.38 -19.70
N ILE A 383 -8.95 -21.43 -19.60
CA ILE A 383 -8.11 -20.27 -19.31
C ILE A 383 -7.01 -20.32 -20.36
N THR A 384 -7.36 -20.01 -21.61
CA THR A 384 -6.47 -20.12 -22.76
C THR A 384 -6.05 -18.77 -23.30
N GLU A 385 -6.89 -17.74 -23.09
CA GLU A 385 -6.64 -16.38 -23.56
C GLU A 385 -6.00 -15.51 -22.47
N LEU A 386 -5.13 -14.59 -22.89
CA LEU A 386 -4.47 -13.64 -21.98
C LEU A 386 -5.49 -12.72 -21.29
N ASP A 387 -6.57 -12.33 -21.99
CA ASP A 387 -7.66 -11.55 -21.42
C ASP A 387 -8.38 -12.29 -20.28
N THR A 388 -8.52 -13.62 -20.37
CA THR A 388 -9.07 -14.46 -19.29
C THR A 388 -8.17 -14.48 -18.07
N LEU A 389 -6.86 -14.68 -18.27
CA LEU A 389 -5.89 -14.59 -17.19
C LEU A 389 -5.91 -13.20 -16.54
N ALA A 390 -5.97 -12.14 -17.35
CA ALA A 390 -6.04 -10.76 -16.87
C ALA A 390 -7.31 -10.48 -16.07
N ALA A 391 -8.47 -10.97 -16.52
CA ALA A 391 -9.73 -10.83 -15.79
C ALA A 391 -9.67 -11.53 -14.42
N LEU A 392 -9.09 -12.72 -14.35
CA LEU A 392 -8.96 -13.46 -13.09
C LEU A 392 -7.95 -12.84 -12.12
N MET A 393 -6.91 -12.16 -12.61
CA MET A 393 -5.83 -11.59 -11.79
C MET A 393 -6.05 -10.14 -11.34
N LYS A 394 -7.25 -9.59 -11.52
CA LYS A 394 -7.60 -8.24 -11.04
C LYS A 394 -7.54 -8.16 -9.50
N PRO A 395 -6.76 -7.24 -8.92
CA PRO A 395 -6.71 -7.06 -7.47
C PRO A 395 -8.03 -6.57 -6.87
N GLU A 396 -8.85 -5.85 -7.64
CA GLU A 396 -10.12 -5.27 -7.21
C GLU A 396 -11.17 -6.34 -6.87
N ASP A 397 -11.06 -7.52 -7.51
CA ASP A 397 -11.96 -8.65 -7.30
C ASP A 397 -11.57 -9.49 -6.06
N GLY A 398 -10.50 -9.13 -5.36
CA GLY A 398 -9.99 -9.82 -4.17
C GLY A 398 -8.74 -10.67 -4.44
N THR A 399 -8.17 -11.24 -3.38
CA THR A 399 -6.93 -12.03 -3.45
C THR A 399 -7.19 -13.52 -3.67
N TRP A 400 -6.30 -14.20 -4.39
CA TRP A 400 -6.31 -15.66 -4.53
C TRP A 400 -5.53 -16.36 -3.42
N GLU A 401 -5.98 -17.53 -3.00
CA GLU A 401 -5.12 -18.44 -2.26
C GLU A 401 -4.01 -18.99 -3.18
N THR A 402 -2.84 -19.31 -2.60
CA THR A 402 -1.68 -19.77 -3.36
C THR A 402 -1.97 -21.00 -4.22
N ALA A 403 -2.79 -21.94 -3.74
CA ALA A 403 -3.15 -23.12 -4.51
C ALA A 403 -4.05 -22.79 -5.71
N GLN A 404 -4.97 -21.84 -5.55
CA GLN A 404 -5.90 -21.40 -6.60
C GLN A 404 -5.16 -20.63 -7.69
N SER A 405 -4.35 -19.63 -7.31
CA SER A 405 -3.57 -18.86 -8.30
C SER A 405 -2.58 -19.75 -9.06
N LYS A 406 -1.92 -20.69 -8.38
CA LYS A 406 -1.08 -21.70 -9.03
C LYS A 406 -1.88 -22.52 -10.05
N ALA A 407 -3.08 -22.98 -9.69
CA ALA A 407 -3.91 -23.78 -10.58
C ALA A 407 -4.34 -22.98 -11.83
N ILE A 408 -4.75 -21.72 -11.65
CA ILE A 408 -5.15 -20.82 -12.74
C ILE A 408 -3.97 -20.59 -13.70
N ILE A 409 -2.82 -20.16 -13.20
CA ILE A 409 -1.66 -19.83 -14.03
C ILE A 409 -1.12 -21.08 -14.72
N THR A 410 -1.04 -22.21 -14.02
CA THR A 410 -0.59 -23.48 -14.62
C THR A 410 -1.54 -23.93 -15.74
N LYS A 411 -2.84 -23.66 -15.61
CA LYS A 411 -3.81 -24.00 -16.65
C LYS A 411 -3.60 -23.16 -17.90
N TYR A 412 -3.37 -21.85 -17.72
CA TYR A 412 -3.00 -20.95 -18.81
C TYR A 412 -1.74 -21.40 -19.54
N LEU A 413 -0.69 -21.76 -18.80
CA LEU A 413 0.59 -22.18 -19.39
C LEU A 413 0.54 -23.55 -20.08
N LYS A 414 -0.49 -24.37 -19.84
CA LYS A 414 -0.69 -25.65 -20.55
C LYS A 414 -1.31 -25.47 -21.93
N ALA A 415 -1.95 -24.34 -22.20
CA ALA A 415 -2.50 -24.06 -23.52
C ALA A 415 -1.36 -23.83 -24.52
N SER A 416 -1.54 -24.32 -25.75
CA SER A 416 -0.50 -24.27 -26.77
C SER A 416 -0.17 -22.83 -27.15
N GLY A 417 1.11 -22.48 -27.10
CA GLY A 417 1.60 -21.13 -27.45
C GLY A 417 1.70 -20.17 -26.27
N ASN A 418 1.26 -20.55 -25.08
CA ASN A 418 1.34 -19.69 -23.89
C ASN A 418 2.68 -19.87 -23.16
N SER A 419 3.25 -18.74 -22.71
CA SER A 419 4.51 -18.66 -21.99
C SER A 419 4.47 -17.53 -20.96
N LEU A 420 5.40 -17.54 -19.99
CA LEU A 420 5.57 -16.44 -19.04
C LEU A 420 6.36 -15.29 -19.69
N ASP A 421 5.74 -14.64 -20.66
CA ASP A 421 6.27 -13.42 -21.25
C ASP A 421 5.91 -12.21 -20.40
N SER A 422 6.42 -11.03 -20.78
CA SER A 422 6.33 -9.87 -19.90
C SER A 422 4.89 -9.41 -19.64
N SER A 423 3.93 -9.73 -20.51
CA SER A 423 2.52 -9.33 -20.31
C SER A 423 1.89 -10.21 -19.23
N GLU A 424 2.10 -11.52 -19.34
CA GLU A 424 1.70 -12.50 -18.33
C GLU A 424 2.30 -12.16 -16.97
N LEU A 425 3.61 -11.85 -16.93
CA LEU A 425 4.30 -11.46 -15.70
C LEU A 425 3.70 -10.20 -15.08
N ASN A 426 3.39 -9.18 -15.87
CA ASN A 426 2.73 -7.95 -15.40
C ASN A 426 1.30 -8.18 -14.91
N ILE A 427 0.62 -9.19 -15.45
CA ILE A 427 -0.75 -9.56 -15.10
C ILE A 427 -0.79 -10.36 -13.80
N ILE A 428 0.07 -11.37 -13.66
CA ILE A 428 0.07 -12.24 -12.47
C ILE A 428 0.70 -11.57 -11.24
N ASP A 429 1.70 -10.70 -11.46
CA ASP A 429 2.37 -9.88 -10.45
C ASP A 429 2.68 -10.65 -9.14
N SER A 430 2.06 -10.30 -8.01
CA SER A 430 2.28 -10.96 -6.71
C SER A 430 1.93 -12.46 -6.69
N ASN A 431 1.08 -12.93 -7.61
CA ASN A 431 0.75 -14.36 -7.76
C ASN A 431 1.85 -15.17 -8.44
N LEU A 432 2.90 -14.52 -8.98
CA LEU A 432 4.11 -15.18 -9.51
C LEU A 432 4.70 -16.17 -8.49
N CYS A 433 4.68 -15.79 -7.21
CA CYS A 433 5.23 -16.56 -6.12
C CYS A 433 4.43 -17.82 -5.77
N SER A 434 3.28 -18.06 -6.42
CA SER A 434 2.55 -19.34 -6.34
C SER A 434 3.18 -20.45 -7.19
N LEU A 435 4.05 -20.09 -8.16
CA LEU A 435 4.60 -21.02 -9.14
C LEU A 435 5.82 -21.77 -8.61
N ASP A 436 6.02 -22.99 -9.11
CA ASP A 436 7.19 -23.78 -8.80
C ASP A 436 8.45 -23.20 -9.46
N THR A 437 9.60 -23.42 -8.84
CA THR A 437 10.89 -22.91 -9.34
C THR A 437 11.19 -23.36 -10.77
N SER A 438 10.79 -24.58 -11.16
CA SER A 438 10.93 -25.09 -12.53
C SER A 438 10.11 -24.29 -13.55
N THR A 439 8.94 -23.78 -13.15
CA THR A 439 8.11 -22.92 -14.00
C THR A 439 8.73 -21.53 -14.08
N LEU A 440 9.19 -20.97 -12.95
CA LEU A 440 9.88 -19.68 -12.95
C LEU A 440 11.16 -19.68 -13.80
N GLN A 441 11.88 -20.80 -13.89
CA GLN A 441 13.06 -20.95 -14.73
C GLN A 441 12.80 -20.82 -16.23
N THR A 442 11.54 -20.94 -16.66
CA THR A 442 11.14 -20.76 -18.07
C THR A 442 11.08 -19.29 -18.50
N ILE A 443 11.07 -18.36 -17.54
CA ILE A 443 11.07 -16.92 -17.82
C ILE A 443 12.37 -16.54 -18.52
N THR A 444 12.26 -15.91 -19.70
CA THR A 444 13.44 -15.48 -20.44
C THR A 444 14.00 -14.17 -19.88
N ALA A 445 15.30 -13.92 -20.10
CA ALA A 445 15.93 -12.65 -19.70
C ALA A 445 15.30 -11.44 -20.39
N ASP A 446 14.84 -11.59 -21.64
CA ASP A 446 14.15 -10.53 -22.39
C ASP A 446 12.73 -10.30 -21.88
N SER A 447 12.01 -11.36 -21.48
CA SER A 447 10.72 -11.23 -20.82
C SER A 447 10.89 -10.46 -19.51
N MET A 448 11.84 -10.85 -18.64
CA MET A 448 12.17 -10.13 -17.39
C MET A 448 12.60 -8.67 -17.63
N ARG A 449 13.32 -8.39 -18.72
CA ARG A 449 13.77 -7.01 -19.04
C ARG A 449 12.58 -6.08 -19.22
N ASN A 450 11.53 -6.58 -19.85
CA ASN A 450 10.39 -5.80 -20.32
C ASN A 450 9.17 -5.87 -19.39
N THR A 451 9.33 -6.40 -18.16
CA THR A 451 8.27 -6.33 -17.15
C THR A 451 8.27 -4.99 -16.43
N LYS A 452 7.14 -4.70 -15.78
CA LYS A 452 7.06 -3.76 -14.66
C LYS A 452 7.84 -4.33 -13.45
N HIS A 453 7.91 -3.54 -12.38
CA HIS A 453 8.40 -4.06 -11.11
C HIS A 453 7.47 -5.17 -10.64
N LEU A 454 8.00 -6.38 -10.49
CA LEU A 454 7.23 -7.54 -10.05
C LEU A 454 7.24 -7.61 -8.52
N ASP A 455 6.06 -7.77 -7.92
CA ASP A 455 5.99 -8.02 -6.48
C ASP A 455 6.44 -9.45 -6.15
N VAL A 456 7.65 -9.55 -5.60
CA VAL A 456 8.24 -10.81 -5.15
C VAL A 456 8.26 -10.94 -3.62
N ALA A 457 7.51 -10.13 -2.89
CA ALA A 457 7.57 -10.11 -1.42
C ALA A 457 7.25 -11.49 -0.82
N SER A 458 6.20 -12.14 -1.32
CA SER A 458 5.70 -13.45 -0.87
C SER A 458 6.53 -14.65 -1.33
N CYS A 459 7.48 -14.46 -2.25
CA CYS A 459 8.30 -15.54 -2.79
C CYS A 459 9.24 -16.12 -1.72
N SER A 460 9.37 -17.45 -1.76
CA SER A 460 10.38 -18.20 -1.03
C SER A 460 11.79 -17.82 -1.49
N THR A 461 12.78 -18.16 -0.66
CA THR A 461 14.20 -17.90 -0.97
C THR A 461 14.62 -18.51 -2.30
N GLU A 462 14.22 -19.75 -2.56
CA GLU A 462 14.57 -20.50 -3.76
C GLU A 462 13.95 -19.90 -5.01
N GLN A 463 12.70 -19.42 -4.92
CA GLN A 463 12.05 -18.67 -6.00
C GLN A 463 12.77 -17.34 -6.26
N LYS A 464 13.10 -16.59 -5.20
CA LYS A 464 13.89 -15.35 -5.32
C LYS A 464 15.25 -15.59 -5.95
N ARG A 465 15.92 -16.70 -5.65
CA ARG A 465 17.20 -17.08 -6.27
C ARG A 465 17.07 -17.25 -7.78
N VAL A 466 16.06 -18.01 -8.22
CA VAL A 466 15.80 -18.21 -9.65
C VAL A 466 15.52 -16.87 -10.34
N LEU A 467 14.64 -16.04 -9.77
CA LEU A 467 14.28 -14.74 -10.32
C LEU A 467 15.48 -13.78 -10.35
N TYR A 468 16.35 -13.82 -9.34
CA TYR A 468 17.57 -13.03 -9.30
C TYR A 468 18.57 -13.44 -10.40
N GLU A 469 18.77 -14.73 -10.64
CA GLU A 469 19.67 -15.20 -11.71
C GLU A 469 19.22 -14.73 -13.10
N ILE A 470 17.91 -14.79 -13.35
CA ILE A 470 17.29 -14.29 -14.57
C ILE A 470 17.44 -12.77 -14.67
N SER A 471 17.17 -12.04 -13.57
CA SER A 471 17.29 -10.59 -13.49
C SER A 471 18.73 -10.10 -13.66
N ASN A 472 19.71 -10.79 -13.07
CA ASN A 472 21.14 -10.48 -13.21
C ASN A 472 21.59 -10.59 -14.67
N THR A 473 21.12 -11.63 -15.37
CA THR A 473 21.36 -11.81 -16.80
C THR A 473 20.67 -10.70 -17.61
N SER A 474 19.40 -10.45 -17.31
CA SER A 474 18.57 -9.44 -17.96
C SER A 474 19.17 -8.04 -17.85
N PHE A 475 19.52 -7.58 -16.66
CA PHE A 475 19.97 -6.21 -16.42
C PHE A 475 21.47 -6.01 -16.55
N SER A 476 22.21 -7.01 -17.04
CA SER A 476 23.67 -6.99 -17.19
C SER A 476 24.20 -5.77 -17.99
N VAL A 477 23.43 -5.27 -18.96
CA VAL A 477 23.76 -4.07 -19.76
C VAL A 477 23.81 -2.77 -18.96
N HIS A 478 23.23 -2.73 -17.75
CA HIS A 478 23.23 -1.54 -16.89
C HIS A 478 24.36 -1.54 -15.86
N ARG A 479 25.26 -2.54 -15.87
CA ARG A 479 26.35 -2.67 -14.90
C ARG A 479 27.33 -1.50 -14.89
N ASP A 480 27.41 -0.75 -15.99
CA ASP A 480 28.23 0.47 -16.09
C ASP A 480 27.75 1.58 -15.14
N ASN A 481 26.49 1.53 -14.71
CA ASN A 481 25.94 2.37 -13.64
C ASN A 481 25.47 1.49 -12.46
N PRO A 482 26.31 1.31 -11.43
CA PRO A 482 26.02 0.59 -10.19
C PRO A 482 24.66 0.88 -9.55
N ILE A 483 24.23 2.14 -9.56
CA ILE A 483 23.00 2.58 -8.89
C ILE A 483 21.79 2.11 -9.69
N ASN A 484 21.81 2.31 -11.02
CA ASN A 484 20.72 1.89 -11.90
C ASN A 484 20.60 0.37 -11.92
N TYR A 485 21.74 -0.33 -12.03
CA TYR A 485 21.77 -1.78 -11.95
C TYR A 485 21.19 -2.31 -10.64
N TYR A 486 21.63 -1.76 -9.50
CA TYR A 486 21.13 -2.14 -8.18
C TYR A 486 19.62 -1.90 -8.05
N ASN A 487 19.13 -0.76 -8.51
CA ASN A 487 17.70 -0.43 -8.47
C ASN A 487 16.83 -1.45 -9.22
N LEU A 488 17.31 -1.98 -10.35
CA LEU A 488 16.59 -3.00 -11.12
C LEU A 488 16.60 -4.39 -10.45
N VAL A 489 17.65 -4.73 -9.69
CA VAL A 489 17.79 -6.08 -9.08
C VAL A 489 17.41 -6.15 -7.60
N LYS A 490 17.29 -5.02 -6.89
CA LYS A 490 17.14 -4.97 -5.41
C LYS A 490 15.98 -5.81 -4.87
N GLY A 491 14.85 -5.87 -5.59
CA GLY A 491 13.66 -6.62 -5.16
C GLY A 491 13.90 -8.13 -5.08
N TYR A 492 14.79 -8.67 -5.92
CA TYR A 492 15.05 -10.11 -6.04
C TYR A 492 16.14 -10.63 -5.08
N LEU A 493 16.81 -9.74 -4.32
CA LEU A 493 17.95 -10.10 -3.47
C LEU A 493 17.57 -10.96 -2.24
N GLY A 494 16.31 -10.92 -1.77
CA GLY A 494 15.83 -11.67 -0.59
C GLY A 494 16.23 -11.09 0.78
N GLU A 495 15.60 -11.58 1.86
CA GLU A 495 15.87 -11.12 3.24
C GLU A 495 16.76 -12.10 4.03
N ILE A 496 17.87 -11.62 4.61
CA ILE A 496 18.62 -12.39 5.60
C ILE A 496 17.91 -12.28 6.97
N ARG A 497 17.12 -13.29 7.37
CA ARG A 497 16.59 -13.39 8.74
C ARG A 497 17.67 -13.91 9.69
N TYR A 498 18.14 -13.06 10.61
CA TYR A 498 18.89 -13.47 11.80
C TYR A 498 17.94 -14.17 12.77
N SER A 499 17.82 -15.50 12.68
CA SER A 499 17.23 -16.31 13.76
C SER A 499 18.27 -17.33 14.22
N LEU A 500 18.59 -17.28 15.52
CA LEU A 500 19.54 -18.11 16.30
C LEU A 500 20.99 -17.59 16.40
N LEU A 501 21.20 -16.56 17.23
CA LEU A 501 22.50 -16.31 17.89
C LEU A 501 22.37 -15.98 19.39
N SER A 502 21.28 -16.40 20.04
CA SER A 502 21.11 -16.13 21.48
C SER A 502 21.71 -17.20 22.40
N ASN A 503 22.47 -18.19 21.91
CA ASN A 503 22.86 -19.31 22.80
C ASN A 503 24.20 -20.02 22.55
N TYR A 504 25.25 -19.33 22.11
CA TYR A 504 26.59 -19.93 22.16
C TYR A 504 27.67 -18.93 22.59
N PRO A 505 28.16 -19.00 23.84
CA PRO A 505 29.40 -18.36 24.22
C PRO A 505 30.58 -19.29 23.90
N ASN A 506 31.59 -18.74 23.23
CA ASN A 506 32.95 -19.25 23.01
C ASN A 506 33.26 -20.12 21.78
N LYS A 507 34.06 -19.46 20.91
CA LYS A 507 35.29 -19.92 20.24
C LYS A 507 35.28 -21.33 19.63
N ASN A 508 34.96 -21.40 18.33
CA ASN A 508 35.81 -22.07 17.34
C ASN A 508 35.38 -21.70 15.91
N CYS A 509 36.32 -21.13 15.15
CA CYS A 509 36.12 -20.57 13.79
C CYS A 509 35.87 -21.65 12.71
N PHE A 510 35.96 -22.94 13.06
CA PHE A 510 35.86 -24.04 12.10
C PHE A 510 34.42 -24.54 11.87
N LEU A 511 33.48 -24.24 12.77
CA LEU A 511 32.05 -24.60 12.60
C LEU A 511 31.24 -23.47 11.94
N ILE A 512 31.81 -22.28 11.77
CA ILE A 512 31.18 -21.17 11.04
C ILE A 512 31.19 -21.45 9.53
N LEU A 513 32.20 -22.17 9.01
CA LEU A 513 32.28 -22.52 7.59
C LEU A 513 31.23 -23.54 7.14
N SER A 514 30.77 -24.44 8.03
CA SER A 514 29.69 -25.38 7.70
C SER A 514 28.28 -24.76 7.84
N PHE A 515 28.12 -23.74 8.69
CA PHE A 515 26.85 -23.03 8.89
C PHE A 515 26.58 -21.86 7.92
N ILE A 516 27.59 -21.38 7.19
CA ILE A 516 27.43 -20.35 6.13
C ILE A 516 26.67 -20.89 4.89
N SER A 517 26.38 -22.19 4.83
CA SER A 517 25.54 -22.80 3.77
C SER A 517 24.07 -22.34 3.76
N PHE A 518 23.62 -21.52 4.71
CA PHE A 518 22.25 -20.99 4.75
C PHE A 518 22.19 -19.46 4.67
N LEU A 519 22.64 -18.91 3.55
CA LEU A 519 22.23 -17.56 3.12
C LEU A 519 20.78 -17.65 2.61
N LYS A 520 19.81 -17.21 3.42
CA LYS A 520 18.39 -17.12 3.02
C LYS A 520 18.09 -15.89 2.13
N GLY A 521 18.99 -15.55 1.21
CA GLY A 521 18.81 -14.49 0.21
C GLY A 521 18.90 -15.06 -1.21
N GLY A 522 18.24 -14.44 -2.18
CA GLY A 522 18.23 -14.89 -3.58
C GLY A 522 19.55 -14.67 -4.33
N ALA A 523 20.38 -13.71 -3.91
CA ALA A 523 21.62 -13.38 -4.61
C ALA A 523 22.84 -14.21 -4.18
N SER A 524 23.75 -14.46 -5.14
CA SER A 524 25.01 -15.14 -4.86
C SER A 524 25.92 -14.28 -3.97
N LEU A 525 26.69 -14.91 -3.08
CA LEU A 525 27.62 -14.22 -2.19
C LEU A 525 28.64 -13.36 -2.96
N VAL A 526 29.05 -13.82 -4.15
CA VAL A 526 30.03 -13.13 -5.02
C VAL A 526 29.45 -11.81 -5.54
N ASP A 527 28.19 -11.82 -5.97
CA ASP A 527 27.53 -10.62 -6.51
C ASP A 527 27.27 -9.59 -5.42
N ILE A 528 26.84 -10.04 -4.23
CA ILE A 528 26.64 -9.17 -3.06
C ILE A 528 27.96 -8.47 -2.68
N ILE A 529 29.09 -9.19 -2.70
CA ILE A 529 30.42 -8.63 -2.43
C ILE A 529 30.86 -7.64 -3.52
N SER A 530 30.44 -7.84 -4.77
CA SER A 530 30.72 -6.91 -5.87
C SER A 530 29.92 -5.61 -5.71
N LEU A 531 28.61 -5.73 -5.46
CA LEU A 531 27.70 -4.59 -5.25
C LEU A 531 28.12 -3.74 -4.04
N SER A 532 28.56 -4.37 -2.96
CA SER A 532 28.96 -3.64 -1.74
C SER A 532 30.26 -2.85 -1.86
N LYS A 533 31.07 -3.12 -2.89
CA LYS A 533 32.30 -2.38 -3.19
C LYS A 533 32.03 -1.11 -4.02
N GLN A 534 30.80 -0.96 -4.53
CA GLN A 534 30.38 0.20 -5.33
C GLN A 534 29.83 1.29 -4.39
N ASN A 535 30.10 2.57 -4.70
CA ASN A 535 29.76 3.74 -3.86
C ASN A 535 28.25 4.08 -3.92
N ILE A 536 27.40 3.10 -3.60
CA ILE A 536 25.95 3.16 -3.66
C ILE A 536 25.43 3.65 -2.30
N SER A 537 24.64 4.73 -2.28
CA SER A 537 23.93 5.21 -1.08
C SER A 537 22.79 4.25 -0.74
N MET A 538 23.08 3.22 0.04
CA MET A 538 22.11 2.24 0.51
C MET A 538 21.39 2.76 1.75
N ASP A 539 20.07 2.60 1.84
CA ASP A 539 19.33 2.99 3.05
C ASP A 539 19.74 2.10 4.25
N VAL A 540 19.64 2.64 5.46
CA VAL A 540 20.11 1.98 6.69
C VAL A 540 19.43 0.62 6.91
N LYS A 541 18.16 0.47 6.52
CA LYS A 541 17.38 -0.76 6.66
C LYS A 541 17.92 -1.86 5.73
N THR A 542 18.42 -1.49 4.56
CA THR A 542 19.03 -2.41 3.59
C THR A 542 20.51 -2.67 3.89
N PHE A 543 21.25 -1.67 4.37
CA PHE A 543 22.64 -1.81 4.83
C PHE A 543 22.76 -2.79 6.01
N MET A 544 21.83 -2.74 6.97
CA MET A 544 21.78 -3.69 8.10
C MET A 544 21.41 -5.13 7.69
N LYS A 545 21.04 -5.36 6.42
CA LYS A 545 20.71 -6.68 5.87
C LYS A 545 21.87 -7.33 5.09
N LEU A 546 23.04 -6.68 5.00
CA LEU A 546 24.23 -7.18 4.27
C LEU A 546 25.12 -8.12 5.11
N ASN A 547 25.94 -8.92 4.43
CA ASN A 547 26.89 -9.86 5.01
C ASN A 547 27.96 -9.17 5.89
N ILE A 548 28.36 -9.78 7.02
CA ILE A 548 29.37 -9.21 7.92
C ILE A 548 30.79 -9.15 7.32
N ASN A 549 31.12 -10.02 6.37
CA ASN A 549 32.36 -9.95 5.59
C ASN A 549 32.33 -8.80 4.57
N VAL A 550 31.14 -8.42 4.09
CA VAL A 550 30.94 -7.22 3.28
C VAL A 550 31.12 -5.97 4.13
N ILE A 551 30.57 -5.96 5.35
CA ILE A 551 30.77 -4.89 6.32
C ILE A 551 32.25 -4.77 6.72
N ASN A 552 32.94 -5.89 6.97
CA ASN A 552 34.38 -5.89 7.30
C ASN A 552 35.27 -5.42 6.12
N VAL A 553 34.92 -5.72 4.87
CA VAL A 553 35.62 -5.20 3.69
C VAL A 553 35.38 -3.69 3.50
N SER A 554 34.19 -3.20 3.83
CA SER A 554 33.87 -1.76 3.81
C SER A 554 34.49 -0.98 4.98
N ILE A 555 34.67 -1.60 6.15
CA ILE A 555 35.35 -1.03 7.32
C ILE A 555 36.86 -0.91 7.07
N ASN A 556 37.49 -1.92 6.46
CA ASN A 556 38.93 -1.90 6.14
C ASN A 556 39.32 -0.90 5.04
N LYS A 557 38.37 -0.17 4.44
CA LYS A 557 38.62 0.97 3.52
C LYS A 557 38.20 2.33 4.08
N LYS A 558 37.71 2.38 5.33
CA LYS A 558 37.35 3.62 6.05
C LYS A 558 38.17 3.80 7.34
N GLU A 559 39.37 3.25 7.39
CA GLU A 559 40.41 3.75 8.29
C GLU A 559 40.88 5.12 7.80
N GLU A 560 40.10 6.18 8.08
CA GLU A 560 40.69 7.50 8.39
C GLU A 560 39.74 8.56 8.98
N LEU A 561 38.42 8.35 9.15
CA LEU A 561 37.57 9.37 9.80
C LEU A 561 36.61 8.79 10.86
N ALA A 562 37.12 8.75 12.09
CA ALA A 562 36.45 8.93 13.38
C ALA A 562 35.26 8.01 13.76
N LEU A 563 35.56 6.77 14.14
CA LEU A 563 34.72 5.91 15.00
C LEU A 563 34.91 6.24 16.50
N GLY A 564 34.91 7.53 16.85
CA GLY A 564 35.23 8.00 18.21
C GLY A 564 34.04 8.46 19.07
N GLU A 565 32.86 8.73 18.51
CA GLU A 565 31.81 9.46 19.25
C GLU A 565 30.47 8.74 19.44
N PHE A 566 30.28 7.51 18.94
CA PHE A 566 28.95 6.87 18.96
C PHE A 566 28.69 5.83 20.07
N PHE A 567 29.67 5.54 20.94
CA PHE A 567 29.51 4.61 22.08
C PHE A 567 29.75 5.27 23.44
N GLY A 568 29.39 6.54 23.57
CA GLY A 568 29.50 7.30 24.82
C GLY A 568 28.16 7.85 25.28
N GLN A 569 27.23 6.97 25.67
CA GLN A 569 26.22 7.12 26.75
C GLN A 569 25.06 6.15 26.48
N LEU A 570 24.93 5.19 27.40
CA LEU A 570 23.87 4.20 27.52
C LEU A 570 22.47 4.82 27.57
#